data_AF-A0A354ET77-F1
#
_entry.id   AF-A0A354ET77-F1
#
_cell.length_a   1.000
_cell.length_b   1.000
_cell.length_c   1.000
_cell.angle_alpha   90.00
_cell.angle_beta   90.00
_cell.angle_gamma   90.00
#
_symmetry.space_group_name_H-M   'P 1'
#
loop_
_entity.id
_entity.type
_entity.pdbx_description
1 polymer ?
#
loop_
_entity_poly.entity_id
_entity_poly.type
_entity_poly.pdbx_seq_one_letter_code
_entity_poly.pdbx_strand_id
1 'polypeptide(L)' 'MSGMVRLCLILGLLIAAALALAILMGETAFTGAQYGAAFGDPTSGPAEVLWQVRAARAVCVLVVGAALG' A
#
# COMPACT_ATOMS: atom_id res chain seq x y z
N MET A 1 7.21 21.61 17.84
CA MET A 1 6.54 21.25 16.58
C MET A 1 5.20 21.96 16.54
N SER A 2 4.88 22.72 15.49
CA SER A 2 3.59 23.41 15.41
C SER A 2 2.45 22.39 15.37
N GLY A 3 1.26 22.76 15.87
CA GLY A 3 0.08 21.88 15.86
C GLY A 3 -0.26 21.35 14.46
N MET A 4 -0.04 22.19 13.44
CA MET A 4 -0.20 21.84 12.03
C MET A 4 0.78 20.75 11.57
N VAL A 5 2.07 20.85 11.91
CA VAL A 5 3.07 19.83 11.56
C VAL A 5 2.72 18.49 12.20
N ARG A 6 2.29 18.49 13.47
CA ARG A 6 1.86 17.26 14.14
C ARG A 6 0.64 16.63 13.46
N LEU A 7 -0.33 17.44 13.04
CA LEU A 7 -1.52 16.96 12.33
C LEU A 7 -1.16 16.35 10.96
N CYS A 8 -0.34 17.03 10.16
CA CYS A 8 0.12 16.52 8.86
C CYS A 8 0.87 15.19 9.00
N LEU A 9 1.72 15.04 10.02
CA LEU A 9 2.44 13.80 10.29
C LEU A 9 1.49 12.65 10.66
N ILE A 10 0.51 12.90 11.52
CA ILE A 10 -0.48 11.89 11.92
C ILE A 10 -1.30 11.45 10.70
N LEU A 11 -1.80 12.41 9.90
CA LEU A 11 -2.56 12.11 8.68
C LEU A 11 -1.73 11.32 7.67
N GLY A 12 -0.49 11.73 7.42
CA GLY A 12 0.41 11.00 6.52
C GLY A 12 0.67 9.56 6.99
N LEU A 13 0.81 9.36 8.30
CA LEU A 13 1.01 8.03 8.88
C LEU A 13 -0.25 7.15 8.74
N LEU A 14 -1.43 7.72 8.97
CA LEU A 14 -2.70 7.02 8.79
C LEU A 14 -2.93 6.63 7.32
N ILE A 15 -2.61 7.52 6.38
CA ILE A 15 -2.68 7.24 4.95
C ILE A 15 -1.73 6.11 4.55
N ALA A 16 -0.49 6.15 5.03
CA ALA A 16 0.48 5.08 4.76
C ALA A 16 0.02 3.72 5.32
N ALA A 17 -0.56 3.70 6.52
CA ALA A 17 -1.12 2.49 7.11
C ALA A 17 -2.30 1.94 6.29
N ALA A 18 -3.19 2.82 5.83
CA ALA A 18 -4.31 2.45 4.96
C ALA A 18 -3.85 1.87 3.62
N LEU A 19 -2.83 2.47 2.99
CA LEU A 19 -2.18 1.95 1.77
C LEU A 19 -1.58 0.56 1.99
N ALA A 20 -0.84 0.36 3.08
CA ALA A 20 -0.26 -0.94 3.40
C ALA A 20 -1.37 -2.00 3.54
N LEU A 21 -2.43 -1.70 4.28
CA LEU A 21 -3.59 -2.59 4.41
C LEU A 21 -4.27 -2.86 3.07
N ALA A 22 -4.40 -1.86 2.19
CA ALA A 22 -4.99 -2.05 0.87
C ALA A 22 -4.16 -2.98 -0.05
N ILE A 23 -2.82 -2.95 0.08
CA ILE A 23 -1.91 -3.82 -0.68
C ILE A 23 -1.91 -5.25 -0.12
N LEU A 24 -1.94 -5.38 1.22
CA LEU A 24 -1.92 -6.65 1.95
C LEU A 24 -3.28 -7.40 1.86
N MET A 25 -4.39 -6.67 1.95
CA MET A 25 -5.76 -7.20 1.94
C MET A 25 -6.34 -7.30 0.52
N GLY A 26 -5.57 -7.90 -0.39
CA GLY A 26 -6.01 -8.14 -1.78
C GLY A 26 -6.73 -9.49 -1.95
N GLU A 27 -7.53 -9.58 -3.01
CA GLU A 27 -8.43 -10.70 -3.35
C GLU A 27 -7.73 -12.08 -3.41
N THR A 28 -6.41 -12.15 -3.62
CA THR A 28 -5.64 -13.39 -3.49
C THR A 28 -4.94 -13.46 -2.13
N ALA A 29 -5.37 -14.39 -1.26
CA ALA A 29 -4.71 -14.63 0.01
C ALA A 29 -3.30 -15.18 -0.24
N PHE A 30 -2.28 -14.33 -0.14
CA PHE A 30 -0.90 -14.78 -0.17
C PHE A 30 -0.57 -15.46 1.15
N THR A 31 -0.10 -16.71 1.08
CA THR A 31 0.46 -17.42 2.23
C THR A 31 1.74 -16.71 2.68
N GLY A 32 2.10 -16.75 3.97
CA GLY A 32 3.27 -16.04 4.50
C GLY A 32 4.59 -16.32 3.76
N ALA A 33 4.73 -17.51 3.15
CA ALA A 33 5.86 -17.86 2.29
C ALA A 33 5.88 -17.09 0.96
N GLN A 34 4.71 -16.77 0.39
CA GLN A 34 4.58 -15.99 -0.84
C GLN A 34 4.81 -14.50 -0.60
N TYR A 35 4.53 -13.98 0.60
CA TYR A 35 4.99 -12.64 1.00
C TYR A 35 6.51 -12.58 1.06
N GLY A 36 7.15 -13.59 1.66
CA GLY A 36 8.61 -13.71 1.68
C GLY A 36 9.22 -13.78 0.28
N ALA A 37 8.62 -14.54 -0.63
CA ALA A 37 9.03 -14.62 -2.03
C ALA A 37 8.78 -13.31 -2.81
N ALA A 38 7.65 -12.63 -2.57
CA ALA A 38 7.32 -11.36 -3.23
C ALA A 38 8.24 -10.20 -2.81
N PHE A 39 8.79 -10.24 -1.59
CA PHE A 39 9.78 -9.27 -1.11
C PHE A 39 11.23 -9.70 -1.41
N GLY A 40 11.50 -11.01 -1.50
CA GLY A 40 12.84 -11.56 -1.73
C GLY A 40 13.22 -11.72 -3.20
N ASP A 41 12.25 -11.97 -4.09
CA ASP A 41 12.49 -12.21 -5.51
C ASP A 41 11.49 -11.41 -6.37
N PRO A 42 11.90 -10.24 -6.90
CA PRO A 42 11.04 -9.33 -7.66
C PRO A 42 10.62 -9.88 -9.02
N THR A 43 11.19 -11.01 -9.47
CA THR A 43 10.82 -11.68 -10.73
C THR A 43 9.83 -12.83 -10.53
N SER A 44 9.46 -13.13 -9.28
CA SER A 44 8.46 -14.14 -8.98
C SER A 44 7.06 -13.65 -9.38
N GLY A 45 6.25 -14.49 -10.02
CA GLY A 45 4.84 -14.19 -10.33
C GLY A 45 4.03 -13.55 -9.16
N PRO A 46 4.21 -13.97 -7.89
CA PRO A 46 3.61 -13.27 -6.74
C PRO A 46 4.06 -11.81 -6.55
N ALA A 47 5.32 -11.47 -6.84
CA ALA A 47 5.83 -10.09 -6.77
C ALA A 47 5.19 -9.18 -7.83
N GLU A 48 5.02 -9.66 -9.06
CA GLU A 48 4.35 -8.89 -10.11
C GLU A 48 2.90 -8.55 -9.72
N VAL A 49 2.14 -9.52 -9.22
CA VAL A 49 0.75 -9.27 -8.78
C VAL A 49 0.70 -8.26 -7.63
N LEU A 50 1.62 -8.36 -6.67
CA LEU A 50 1.61 -7.50 -5.49
C LEU A 50 2.05 -6.06 -5.81
N TRP A 51 3.11 -5.89 -6.59
CA TRP A 51 3.68 -4.58 -6.90
C TRP A 51 3.12 -3.93 -8.17
N GLN A 52 2.92 -4.68 -9.25
CA GLN A 52 2.44 -4.10 -10.52
C GLN A 52 0.94 -3.88 -10.51
N VAL A 53 0.16 -4.77 -9.86
CA VAL A 53 -1.31 -4.68 -9.87
C VAL A 53 -1.86 -4.02 -8.61
N ARG A 54 -1.54 -4.56 -7.43
CA ARG A 54 -2.15 -4.06 -6.18
C ARG A 54 -1.62 -2.71 -5.75
N ALA A 55 -0.31 -2.50 -5.80
CA ALA A 55 0.26 -1.20 -5.45
C ALA A 55 -0.22 -0.10 -6.41
N ALA A 56 -0.24 -0.35 -7.72
CA ALA A 56 -0.75 0.60 -8.71
C ALA A 56 -2.23 0.96 -8.45
N ARG A 57 -3.10 -0.03 -8.21
CA ARG A 57 -4.51 0.21 -7.85
C ARG A 57 -4.63 1.04 -6.56
N ALA A 58 -3.87 0.72 -5.52
CA ALA A 58 -3.92 1.42 -4.25
C ALA A 58 -3.49 2.89 -4.39
N VAL A 59 -2.49 3.17 -5.22
CA VAL A 59 -2.07 4.54 -5.57
C VAL A 59 -3.16 5.28 -6.33
N CYS A 60 -3.82 4.65 -7.32
CA CYS A 60 -4.93 5.29 -8.02
C CYS A 60 -6.08 5.69 -7.07
N VAL A 61 -6.48 4.79 -6.16
CA VAL A 61 -7.52 5.10 -5.16
C VAL A 61 -7.08 6.24 -4.23
N LEU A 62 -5.82 6.25 -3.81
CA LEU A 62 -5.27 7.34 -3.01
C LEU A 62 -5.35 8.68 -3.73
N VAL A 63 -4.86 8.75 -4.98
CA VAL A 63 -4.78 9.99 -5.75
C VAL A 63 -6.18 10.52 -6.08
N VAL A 64 -7.10 9.64 -6.50
CA VAL A 64 -8.49 10.03 -6.78
C VAL A 64 -9.20 10.49 -5.50
N GLY A 65 -9.02 9.77 -4.38
CA GLY A 65 -9.58 10.17 -3.09
C GLY A 65 -9.03 11.51 -2.60
N ALA A 66 -7.74 11.76 -2.79
CA ALA A 66 -7.11 13.03 -2.45
C ALA A 66 -7.55 14.19 -3.35
N ALA A 67 -7.94 13.92 -4.60
CA ALA A 67 -8.44 14.94 -5.52
C ALA A 67 -9.93 15.28 -5.29
N LEU A 68 -10.71 14.36 -4.71
CA LEU A 68 -12.14 14.54 -4.44
C LEU A 68 -12.45 15.06 -3.01
N GLY A 69 -11.53 14.87 -2.06
CA GLY A 69 -11.67 15.33 -0.67
C GLY A 69 -11.23 16.77 -0.47
#